data_AF-A0A8C5IJG6-F1
#
_entry.id   AF-A0A8C5IJG6-F1
#
_cell.length_a   1.000
_cell.length_b   1.000
_cell.length_c   1.000
_cell.angle_alpha   90.00
_cell.angle_beta   90.00
_cell.angle_gamma   90.00
#
_symmetry.space_group_name_H-M   'P 1'
#
loop_
_entity.id
_entity.type
_entity.pdbx_description
1 polymer ?
#
loop_
_entity_poly.entity_id
_entity_poly.type
_entity_poly.pdbx_seq_one_letter_code
_entity_poly.pdbx_strand_id
1 'polypeptide(L)'
;RGSVWGLRSTRGFCTWGSARGAAGFCGPGLARGAAPARCAHIPLFPTCSRVVRKSIARVLTVINQTQKENLRKFYKGKKYKPLDLRPKKTRAMRRRLNKHEENLKTKKQQRKERLYPARKFAIKA
;
A
#
# COMPACT_ATOMS: atom_id res chain seq x y z
N ARG A 1 48.58 -22.39 8.46
CA ARG A 1 47.21 -22.81 8.08
C ARG A 1 46.45 -21.55 7.70
N GLY A 2 46.12 -21.42 6.42
CA GLY A 2 45.94 -20.15 5.72
C GLY A 2 44.62 -19.38 5.94
N SER A 3 44.75 -18.06 5.77
CA SER A 3 44.10 -17.21 4.75
C SER A 3 42.57 -17.06 4.69
N VAL A 4 42.09 -15.92 5.20
CA VAL A 4 41.29 -14.82 4.59
C VAL A 4 40.53 -15.02 3.24
N TRP A 5 39.44 -14.23 3.11
CA TRP A 5 38.63 -13.81 1.92
C TRP A 5 37.45 -14.75 1.59
N GLY A 6 36.25 -14.34 1.17
CA GLY A 6 35.68 -13.05 0.72
C GLY A 6 34.44 -13.36 -0.15
N LEU A 7 33.47 -12.42 -0.18
CA LEU A 7 32.25 -12.29 -1.00
C LEU A 7 32.06 -13.18 -2.26
N ARG A 8 30.81 -13.65 -2.52
CA ARG A 8 29.83 -13.08 -3.51
C ARG A 8 28.81 -14.14 -4.01
N SER A 9 27.54 -13.73 -4.03
CA SER A 9 26.51 -13.98 -5.05
C SER A 9 26.66 -15.20 -5.98
N THR A 10 25.75 -16.17 -5.85
CA THR A 10 25.16 -16.85 -7.01
C THR A 10 23.67 -17.14 -6.76
N ARG A 11 22.88 -16.79 -7.77
CA ARG A 11 21.47 -17.17 -7.95
C ARG A 11 21.41 -18.69 -8.13
N GLY A 12 20.59 -19.40 -7.35
CA GLY A 12 20.00 -20.70 -7.73
C GLY A 12 18.49 -20.45 -7.87
N PHE A 13 17.82 -20.58 -9.02
CA PHE A 13 17.78 -21.72 -9.95
C PHE A 13 17.48 -23.04 -9.23
N CYS A 14 16.28 -23.14 -8.69
CA CYS A 14 15.63 -24.43 -8.46
C CYS A 14 14.87 -24.80 -9.73
N THR A 15 15.47 -25.67 -10.53
CA THR A 15 14.79 -26.46 -11.55
C THR A 15 13.87 -27.46 -10.85
N TRP A 16 12.60 -27.51 -11.25
CA TRP A 16 11.73 -28.67 -11.06
C TRP A 16 11.44 -29.24 -12.44
N GLY A 17 12.05 -30.38 -12.76
CA GLY A 17 11.48 -31.38 -13.68
C GLY A 17 11.06 -32.57 -12.81
N SER A 18 10.11 -33.42 -13.15
CA SER A 18 9.34 -33.67 -14.36
C SER A 18 8.28 -34.71 -13.97
N ALA A 19 7.07 -34.68 -14.55
CA ALA A 19 6.47 -35.88 -15.16
C ALA A 19 4.97 -35.72 -15.48
N ARG A 20 4.70 -35.87 -16.79
CA ARG A 20 3.56 -36.56 -17.42
C ARG A 20 2.21 -35.84 -17.50
N GLY A 21 1.76 -35.65 -18.75
CA GLY A 21 0.34 -35.63 -19.10
C GLY A 21 -0.03 -34.75 -20.27
N ALA A 22 0.10 -35.29 -21.48
CA ALA A 22 -0.57 -34.94 -22.73
C ALA A 22 -1.57 -33.77 -22.74
N ALA A 23 -1.34 -32.77 -23.61
CA ALA A 23 -2.30 -32.29 -24.62
C ALA A 23 -1.80 -31.01 -25.30
N GLY A 24 -1.85 -30.99 -26.63
CA GLY A 24 -2.18 -29.78 -27.38
C GLY A 24 -1.06 -28.78 -27.64
N PHE A 25 -0.24 -29.07 -28.65
CA PHE A 25 0.26 -28.02 -29.55
C PHE A 25 -0.96 -27.30 -30.17
N CYS A 26 -1.25 -26.06 -29.75
CA CYS A 26 -2.05 -25.14 -30.55
C CYS A 26 -1.14 -23.98 -30.96
N GLY A 27 -0.71 -24.02 -32.22
CA GLY A 27 0.16 -23.00 -32.81
C GLY A 27 -0.51 -21.62 -32.93
N PRO A 28 0.27 -20.56 -33.18
CA PRO A 28 -0.26 -19.24 -33.47
C PRO A 28 -0.51 -19.13 -34.97
N GLY A 29 -1.78 -19.00 -35.36
CA GLY A 29 -2.08 -18.69 -36.76
C GLY A 29 -3.53 -18.93 -37.11
N LEU A 30 -4.40 -17.96 -36.83
CA LEU A 30 -5.58 -17.77 -37.66
C LEU A 30 -5.97 -16.29 -37.72
N ALA A 31 -5.80 -15.76 -38.93
CA ALA A 31 -6.61 -14.76 -39.62
C ALA A 31 -7.07 -13.52 -38.85
N ARG A 32 -6.47 -12.38 -39.22
CA ARG A 32 -7.10 -11.06 -39.18
C ARG A 32 -8.33 -11.11 -40.11
N GLY A 33 -9.52 -11.28 -39.54
CA GLY A 33 -10.80 -11.20 -40.23
C GLY A 33 -11.62 -10.03 -39.71
N ALA A 34 -11.90 -9.08 -40.60
CA ALA A 34 -12.96 -8.07 -40.58
C ALA A 34 -13.34 -7.41 -39.24
N ALA A 35 -12.98 -6.13 -39.10
CA ALA A 35 -13.64 -5.22 -38.18
C ALA A 35 -15.16 -5.18 -38.48
N PRO A 36 -16.05 -5.33 -37.48
CA PRO A 36 -17.44 -4.96 -37.67
C PRO A 36 -17.53 -3.44 -37.80
N ALA A 37 -17.90 -3.00 -39.00
CA ALA A 37 -18.39 -1.67 -39.24
C ALA A 37 -19.57 -1.37 -38.30
N ARG A 38 -19.49 -0.21 -37.64
CA ARG A 38 -20.63 0.64 -37.27
C ARG A 38 -21.82 -0.07 -36.60
N CYS A 39 -21.77 -0.15 -35.27
CA CYS A 39 -22.97 0.07 -34.46
C CYS A 39 -22.97 1.51 -33.96
N ALA A 40 -22.99 2.48 -34.88
CA ALA A 40 -23.42 3.83 -34.55
C ALA A 40 -24.95 3.83 -34.61
N HIS A 41 -25.58 3.77 -33.44
CA HIS A 41 -26.77 4.55 -33.04
C HIS A 41 -27.61 3.82 -31.97
N ILE A 42 -27.15 3.81 -30.71
CA ILE A 42 -28.07 3.95 -29.57
C ILE A 42 -27.35 4.79 -28.50
N PRO A 43 -27.82 6.02 -28.24
CA PRO A 43 -28.16 6.32 -26.87
C PRO A 43 -29.56 6.96 -26.81
N LEU A 44 -30.58 6.21 -27.22
CA LEU A 44 -31.94 6.52 -26.78
C LEU A 44 -32.05 6.06 -25.32
N PHE A 45 -31.80 6.98 -24.37
CA PHE A 45 -32.48 7.15 -23.08
C PHE A 45 -31.65 8.04 -22.14
N PRO A 46 -31.69 9.38 -22.29
CA PRO A 46 -31.20 10.27 -21.28
C PRO A 46 -32.34 10.58 -20.28
N THR A 47 -32.03 10.40 -18.99
CA THR A 47 -32.28 11.39 -17.90
C THR A 47 -33.16 11.08 -16.69
N CYS A 48 -34.02 10.05 -16.63
CA CYS A 48 -34.78 9.82 -15.38
C CYS A 48 -33.98 9.07 -14.30
N SER A 49 -33.31 7.96 -14.65
CA SER A 49 -32.60 7.11 -13.68
C SER A 49 -31.38 7.79 -13.05
N ARG A 50 -30.75 8.73 -13.75
CA ARG A 50 -29.55 9.43 -13.27
C ARG A 50 -29.86 10.34 -12.08
N VAL A 51 -31.00 11.03 -12.08
CA VAL A 51 -31.40 11.92 -10.99
C VAL A 51 -31.73 11.09 -9.74
N VAL A 52 -32.52 10.04 -9.91
CA VAL A 52 -32.91 9.12 -8.83
C VAL A 52 -31.70 8.39 -8.23
N ARG A 53 -30.78 7.87 -9.06
CA ARG A 53 -29.55 7.22 -8.55
C ARG A 53 -28.67 8.18 -7.77
N LYS A 54 -28.60 9.44 -8.20
CA LYS A 54 -27.85 10.48 -7.48
C LYS A 54 -28.53 10.91 -6.18
N SER A 55 -29.86 11.02 -6.13
CA SER A 55 -30.57 11.36 -4.90
C SER A 55 -30.44 10.25 -3.85
N ILE A 56 -30.62 8.98 -4.25
CA ILE A 56 -30.40 7.82 -3.38
C ILE A 56 -28.96 7.79 -2.85
N ALA A 57 -27.97 7.98 -3.73
CA ALA A 57 -26.57 8.02 -3.32
C ALA A 57 -26.26 9.16 -2.32
N ARG A 58 -26.87 10.34 -2.49
CA ARG A 58 -26.72 11.47 -1.55
C ARG A 58 -27.24 11.12 -0.16
N VAL A 59 -28.45 10.56 -0.06
CA VAL A 59 -29.06 10.16 1.22
C VAL A 59 -28.18 9.10 1.92
N LEU A 60 -27.76 8.06 1.20
CA LEU A 60 -26.89 7.03 1.76
C LEU A 60 -25.53 7.59 2.20
N THR A 61 -25.00 8.59 1.49
CA THR A 61 -23.75 9.25 1.87
C THR A 61 -23.90 10.00 3.19
N VAL A 62 -24.99 10.75 3.37
CA VAL A 62 -25.28 11.49 4.62
C VAL A 62 -25.45 10.52 5.78
N ILE A 63 -26.20 9.42 5.61
CA ILE A 63 -26.35 8.38 6.64
C ILE A 63 -25.00 7.78 7.03
N ASN A 64 -24.16 7.47 6.04
CA ASN A 64 -22.83 6.92 6.28
C ASN A 64 -21.89 7.91 7.00
N GLN A 65 -22.01 9.21 6.73
CA GLN A 65 -21.26 10.26 7.41
C GLN A 65 -21.63 10.33 8.89
N THR A 66 -22.94 10.47 9.20
CA THR A 66 -23.43 10.60 10.58
C THR A 66 -23.12 9.36 11.43
N GLN A 67 -23.30 8.16 10.88
CA GLN A 67 -22.93 6.91 11.55
C GLN A 67 -21.43 6.86 11.89
N LYS A 68 -20.56 7.17 10.92
CA LYS A 68 -19.10 7.17 11.14
C LYS A 68 -18.67 8.25 12.13
N GLU A 69 -19.30 9.42 12.12
CA GLU A 69 -19.04 10.47 13.09
C GLU A 69 -19.39 10.04 14.52
N ASN A 70 -20.55 9.41 14.70
CA ASN A 70 -20.97 8.87 15.99
C ASN A 70 -20.00 7.79 16.50
N LEU A 71 -19.56 6.89 15.61
CA LEU A 71 -18.53 5.90 15.94
C LEU A 71 -17.18 6.55 16.29
N ARG A 72 -16.78 7.61 15.59
CA ARG A 72 -15.55 8.37 15.90
C ARG A 72 -15.62 9.03 17.28
N LYS A 73 -16.78 9.55 17.68
CA LYS A 73 -17.02 10.09 19.02
C LYS A 73 -16.92 8.98 20.07
N PHE A 74 -17.59 7.85 19.86
CA PHE A 74 -17.58 6.71 20.80
C PHE A 74 -16.20 6.06 20.98
N TYR A 75 -15.42 5.95 19.90
CA TYR A 75 -14.05 5.39 19.93
C TYR A 75 -12.96 6.46 20.13
N LYS A 76 -13.31 7.69 20.50
CA LYS A 76 -12.32 8.72 20.85
C LYS A 76 -11.58 8.28 22.12
N GLY A 77 -10.24 8.41 22.13
CA GLY A 77 -9.40 8.03 23.28
C GLY A 77 -9.18 6.53 23.51
N LYS A 78 -10.03 5.64 22.98
CA LYS A 78 -9.84 4.19 23.10
C LYS A 78 -8.62 3.71 22.29
N LYS A 79 -7.81 2.83 22.89
CA LYS A 79 -6.59 2.26 22.28
C LYS A 79 -6.91 1.46 21.01
N TYR A 80 -7.94 0.63 21.06
CA TYR A 80 -8.34 -0.24 19.95
C TYR A 80 -9.54 0.36 19.22
N LYS A 81 -9.36 0.62 17.92
CA LYS A 81 -10.40 1.12 17.02
C LYS A 81 -10.60 0.10 15.90
N PRO A 82 -11.82 0.01 15.34
CA PRO A 82 -12.09 -0.84 14.18
C PRO A 82 -11.24 -0.42 12.97
N LEU A 83 -11.01 -1.38 12.05
CA LEU A 83 -10.12 -1.21 10.89
C LEU A 83 -10.53 -0.07 9.97
N ASP A 84 -11.83 0.21 9.87
CA ASP A 84 -12.38 1.27 9.01
C ASP A 84 -12.05 2.68 9.49
N LEU A 85 -11.95 2.87 10.81
CA LEU A 85 -11.63 4.17 11.42
C LEU A 85 -10.12 4.43 11.50
N ARG A 86 -9.29 3.44 11.15
CA ARG A 86 -7.83 3.58 11.15
C ARG A 86 -7.40 4.51 10.00
N PRO A 87 -6.38 5.38 10.22
CA PRO A 87 -5.85 6.21 9.13
C PRO A 87 -5.38 5.34 7.96
N LYS A 88 -5.77 5.75 6.74
CA LYS A 88 -5.35 5.11 5.50
C LYS A 88 -3.90 5.48 5.20
N LYS A 89 -2.98 4.64 5.66
CA LYS A 89 -1.53 4.68 5.40
C LYS A 89 -1.10 3.34 4.81
N THR A 90 0.01 3.33 4.08
CA THR A 90 0.61 2.08 3.59
C THR A 90 0.92 1.13 4.76
N ARG A 91 0.91 -0.18 4.48
CA ARG A 91 1.19 -1.21 5.49
C ARG A 91 2.55 -1.00 6.18
N ALA A 92 3.58 -0.65 5.39
CA ALA A 92 4.92 -0.35 5.89
C ALA A 92 4.91 0.83 6.89
N MET A 93 4.26 1.95 6.53
CA MET A 93 4.13 3.10 7.43
C MET A 93 3.28 2.85 8.69
N ARG A 94 2.43 1.82 8.69
CA ARG A 94 1.68 1.41 9.89
C ARG A 94 2.49 0.52 10.83
N ARG A 95 3.55 -0.11 10.33
CA ARG A 95 4.42 -1.04 11.06
C ARG A 95 5.77 -0.44 11.46
N ARG A 96 6.17 0.68 10.86
CA ARG A 96 7.31 1.47 11.33
C ARG A 96 7.13 1.84 12.80
N LEU A 97 8.26 2.06 13.47
CA LEU A 97 8.29 2.52 14.86
C LEU A 97 7.61 3.88 14.99
N ASN A 98 7.08 4.16 16.17
CA ASN A 98 6.58 5.49 16.48
C ASN A 98 7.75 6.46 16.65
N LYS A 99 7.57 7.74 16.31
CA LYS A 99 8.61 8.78 16.52
C LYS A 99 9.13 8.82 17.96
N HIS A 100 8.26 8.52 18.92
CA HIS A 100 8.64 8.42 20.33
C HIS A 100 9.62 7.27 20.54
N GLU A 101 9.28 6.07 20.06
CA GLU A 101 10.10 4.86 20.16
C GLU A 101 11.43 5.03 19.41
N GLU A 102 11.42 5.64 18.23
CA GLU A 102 12.63 5.95 17.44
C GLU A 102 13.58 6.89 18.21
N ASN A 103 13.03 7.81 19.00
CA ASN A 103 13.80 8.78 19.78
C ASN A 103 14.16 8.27 21.19
N LEU A 104 13.75 7.06 21.59
CA LEU A 104 14.09 6.51 22.89
C LEU A 104 15.60 6.23 22.95
N LYS A 105 16.29 7.00 23.79
CA LYS A 105 17.72 6.83 24.07
C LYS A 105 17.91 6.28 25.48
N THR A 106 18.89 5.41 25.66
CA THR A 106 19.25 4.91 26.99
C THR A 106 19.67 6.07 27.92
N LYS A 107 19.46 5.93 29.23
CA LYS A 107 19.87 6.96 30.21
C LYS A 107 21.36 7.31 30.10
N LYS A 108 22.20 6.32 29.79
CA LYS A 108 23.64 6.48 29.54
C LYS A 108 23.91 7.36 28.31
N GLN A 109 23.24 7.09 27.19
CA GLN A 109 23.38 7.88 25.97
C GLN A 109 22.90 9.33 26.17
N GLN A 110 21.76 9.52 26.84
CA GLN A 110 21.25 10.86 27.17
C GLN A 110 22.24 11.66 28.02
N ARG A 111 22.89 11.03 29.01
CA ARG A 111 23.93 11.68 29.82
C ARG A 111 25.13 12.08 28.96
N LYS A 112 25.58 11.19 28.06
CA LYS A 112 26.70 11.46 27.14
C LYS A 112 26.39 12.65 26.22
N GLU A 113 25.19 12.68 25.63
CA GLU A 113 24.77 13.77 24.74
C GLU A 113 24.64 15.12 25.45
N ARG A 114 24.20 15.11 26.72
CA ARG A 114 24.16 16.31 27.57
C ARG A 114 25.56 16.81 27.91
N LEU A 115 26.48 15.91 28.26
CA LEU A 115 27.84 16.26 28.67
C LEU A 115 28.71 16.69 27.47
N TYR A 116 28.59 16.00 26.34
CA TYR A 116 29.44 16.18 25.17
C TYR A 116 28.62 16.43 23.90
N PRO A 117 27.96 17.60 23.79
CA PRO A 117 27.31 17.98 22.54
C PRO A 117 28.37 18.27 21.47
N ALA A 118 28.06 17.94 20.22
CA ALA A 118 28.90 18.31 19.08
C ALA A 118 28.92 19.84 18.95
N ARG A 119 30.07 20.46 19.21
CA ARG A 119 30.27 21.91 19.10
C ARG A 119 30.66 22.24 17.68
N LYS A 120 30.09 23.32 17.13
CA LYS A 120 30.52 23.87 15.84
C LYS A 120 31.75 24.75 16.09
N PHE A 121 32.87 24.44 15.44
CA PHE A 121 34.09 25.25 15.49
C PHE A 121 34.50 25.66 14.07
N ALA A 122 35.13 26.83 13.95
CA ALA A 122 35.76 27.27 12.72
C ALA A 122 37.27 27.19 12.91
N ILE A 123 37.96 26.61 11.94
CA ILE A 123 39.42 26.60 11.91
C ILE A 123 39.84 27.86 11.17
N LYS A 124 40.62 28.70 11.83
CA LYS A 124 41.27 29.83 11.19
C LYS A 124 42.57 29.31 10.58
N ALA A 125 42.71 29.46 9.26
CA ALA A 125 43.97 29.30 8.57
C ALA A 125 44.82 30.56 8.76
#